data_AF-A0A7S2BUD2-F1
#
_entry.id   AF-A0A7S2BUD2-F1
#
_cell.length_a   1.000
_cell.length_b   1.000
_cell.length_c   1.000
_cell.angle_alpha   90.00
_cell.angle_beta   90.00
_cell.angle_gamma   90.00
#
_symmetry.space_group_name_H-M   'P 1'
#
loop_
_entity.id
_entity.type
_entity.pdbx_description
1 polymer ?
#
loop_
_entity_poly.entity_id
_entity_poly.type
_entity_poly.pdbx_seq_one_letter_code
_entity_poly.pdbx_strand_id
1 'polypeptide(L)'
;APRAFFSALTLILFTRFVYFVENPSDAALTSFGLIVFILIGLIMAIPSLGKRGAGFNAVLGNGATGLAQLILIFMNQPAAFLTVLYIGISFSFFSTVSYMPMLIEICPPDQRGKVTGTYGAIGNFTGFVMPLLIAIMSDYASNEAALAICAVFSFLGFMASLPLVKRFPGKIPEVKLSDEEQAHIDGDPHYLSAAEINKINKERMAKGEPALNMRFGDYKNDEPYLQLIQKLGRRDFRDMRQHVNEMFDILKAGGPNAEALSRAARERIVADTARFDAGEFDEEAKEMGLWLAKYLWYNGHGWNKFTPMYKVMIMSAFPPLPRIDQGAELAEAMPAFLGWLDDEMSLVKDDPWQSYSMLDKYHTLKLH
;
A
#
# COMPACT_ATOMS: atom_id res chain seq x y z
N ALA A 1 -7.51 10.50 16.01
CA ALA A 1 -6.81 11.52 15.19
C ALA A 1 -7.57 12.85 15.00
N PRO A 2 -8.05 13.54 16.07
CA PRO A 2 -8.40 14.97 15.97
C PRO A 2 -7.52 15.88 16.87
N ARG A 3 -6.32 15.47 17.30
CA ARG A 3 -5.64 16.11 18.45
C ARG A 3 -4.34 16.88 18.14
N ALA A 4 -3.68 16.64 17.00
CA ALA A 4 -2.65 17.57 16.49
C ALA A 4 -3.26 18.94 16.10
N PHE A 5 -4.56 18.93 15.80
CA PHE A 5 -5.42 20.08 15.53
C PHE A 5 -5.37 21.18 16.61
N PHE A 6 -5.16 20.80 17.87
CA PHE A 6 -5.18 21.76 18.97
C PHE A 6 -3.97 22.70 18.99
N SER A 7 -2.80 22.29 18.50
CA SER A 7 -1.57 23.10 18.65
C SER A 7 -1.56 24.36 17.77
N ALA A 8 -1.95 24.26 16.49
CA ALA A 8 -2.06 25.41 15.59
C ALA A 8 -3.25 26.32 15.95
N LEU A 9 -4.39 25.74 16.33
CA LEU A 9 -5.57 26.48 16.80
C LEU A 9 -5.26 27.26 18.08
N THR A 10 -4.53 26.66 19.03
CA THR A 10 -4.14 27.31 20.28
C THR A 10 -3.19 28.49 20.02
N LEU A 11 -2.22 28.36 19.11
CA LEU A 11 -1.31 29.45 18.79
C LEU A 11 -2.01 30.64 18.10
N ILE A 12 -2.95 30.37 17.18
CA ILE A 12 -3.74 31.40 16.49
C ILE A 12 -4.71 32.10 17.45
N LEU A 13 -5.38 31.32 18.32
CA LEU A 13 -6.28 31.88 19.32
C LEU A 13 -5.52 32.68 20.39
N PHE A 14 -4.31 32.28 20.79
CA PHE A 14 -3.51 33.00 21.79
C PHE A 14 -2.85 34.27 21.23
N THR A 15 -2.20 34.21 20.07
CA THR A 15 -1.45 35.37 19.52
C THR A 15 -2.35 36.53 19.07
N ARG A 16 -3.64 36.30 18.88
CA ARG A 16 -4.62 37.33 18.48
C ARG A 16 -5.82 37.43 19.42
N PHE A 17 -5.75 36.81 20.60
CA PHE A 17 -6.85 36.80 21.59
C PHE A 17 -7.35 38.21 21.90
N VAL A 18 -6.42 39.16 22.06
CA VAL A 18 -6.73 40.58 22.33
C VAL A 18 -7.50 41.22 21.16
N TYR A 19 -7.08 40.98 19.92
CA TYR A 19 -7.77 41.50 18.72
C TYR A 19 -9.18 40.92 18.56
N PHE A 20 -9.35 39.63 18.88
CA PHE A 20 -10.65 38.94 18.78
C PHE A 20 -11.62 39.27 19.91
N VAL A 21 -11.11 39.61 21.09
CA VAL A 21 -11.92 40.16 22.19
C VAL A 21 -12.50 41.52 21.81
N GLU A 22 -11.73 42.34 21.08
CA GLU A 22 -12.19 43.64 20.59
C GLU A 22 -13.10 43.54 19.34
N ASN A 23 -12.97 42.48 18.54
CA ASN A 23 -13.70 42.31 17.27
C ASN A 23 -14.29 40.87 17.13
N PRO A 24 -15.40 40.56 17.82
CA PRO A 24 -15.96 39.21 17.86
C PRO A 24 -16.47 38.69 16.51
N SER A 25 -16.89 39.58 15.59
CA SER A 25 -17.26 39.22 14.21
C SER A 25 -16.08 38.64 13.44
N ASP A 26 -14.88 39.19 13.64
CA ASP A 26 -13.66 38.73 12.97
C ASP A 26 -13.20 37.38 13.52
N ALA A 27 -13.42 37.13 14.82
CA ALA A 27 -13.15 35.85 15.44
C ALA A 27 -14.03 34.72 14.86
N ALA A 28 -15.32 35.00 14.67
CA ALA A 28 -16.26 34.07 14.05
C ALA A 28 -15.89 33.78 12.59
N LEU A 29 -15.57 34.82 11.80
CA LEU A 29 -15.17 34.67 10.41
C LEU A 29 -13.85 33.89 10.26
N THR A 30 -12.88 34.17 11.13
CA THR A 30 -11.59 33.46 11.19
C THR A 30 -11.79 31.98 11.51
N SER A 31 -12.62 31.68 12.53
CA SER A 31 -12.94 30.31 12.92
C SER A 31 -13.68 29.56 11.82
N PHE A 32 -14.66 30.20 11.17
CA PHE A 32 -15.38 29.62 10.05
C PHE A 32 -14.45 29.34 8.87
N GLY A 33 -13.61 30.31 8.49
CA GLY A 33 -12.60 30.13 7.44
C GLY A 33 -11.69 28.94 7.72
N LEU A 34 -11.18 28.85 8.95
CA LEU A 34 -10.36 27.71 9.37
C LEU A 34 -11.09 26.36 9.20
N ILE A 35 -12.35 26.25 9.63
CA ILE A 35 -13.17 25.04 9.44
C ILE A 35 -13.29 24.68 7.96
N VAL A 36 -13.59 25.67 7.10
CA VAL A 36 -13.70 25.46 5.65
C VAL A 36 -12.39 24.92 5.07
N PHE A 37 -11.25 25.51 5.40
CA PHE A 37 -9.95 25.06 4.88
C PHE A 37 -9.53 23.68 5.42
N ILE A 38 -9.91 23.33 6.65
CA ILE A 38 -9.75 21.96 7.18
C ILE A 38 -10.54 20.97 6.34
N LEU A 39 -11.82 21.26 6.07
CA LEU A 39 -12.68 20.39 5.27
C LEU A 39 -12.12 20.23 3.85
N ILE A 40 -11.67 21.32 3.22
CA ILE A 40 -11.00 21.28 1.91
C ILE A 40 -9.76 20.39 1.97
N GLY A 41 -8.89 20.57 2.97
CA GLY A 41 -7.70 19.77 3.17
C GLY A 41 -8.01 18.27 3.28
N LEU A 42 -9.01 17.91 4.09
CA LEU A 42 -9.47 16.52 4.24
C LEU A 42 -10.08 15.95 2.95
N ILE A 43 -10.94 16.72 2.27
CA ILE A 43 -11.57 16.33 0.99
C ILE A 43 -10.51 16.06 -0.08
N MET A 44 -9.40 16.79 -0.08
CA MET A 44 -8.30 16.57 -1.03
C MET A 44 -7.34 15.45 -0.59
N ALA A 45 -7.05 15.35 0.71
CA ALA A 45 -6.08 14.39 1.24
C ALA A 45 -6.56 12.95 1.12
N ILE A 46 -7.85 12.66 1.36
CA ILE A 46 -8.41 11.30 1.35
C ILE A 46 -8.33 10.66 -0.06
N PRO A 47 -8.79 11.29 -1.15
CA PRO A 47 -8.61 10.75 -2.50
C PRO A 47 -7.14 10.63 -2.91
N SER A 48 -6.30 11.58 -2.47
CA SER A 48 -4.86 11.54 -2.74
C SER A 48 -4.20 10.34 -2.05
N LEU A 49 -4.65 9.97 -0.84
CA LEU A 49 -4.16 8.79 -0.13
C LEU A 49 -4.40 7.52 -0.96
N GLY A 50 -5.58 7.37 -1.54
CA GLY A 50 -5.90 6.24 -2.42
C GLY A 50 -5.11 6.25 -3.73
N LYS A 51 -4.98 7.41 -4.39
CA LYS A 51 -4.35 7.51 -5.72
C LYS A 51 -2.83 7.51 -5.69
N ARG A 52 -2.22 8.20 -4.74
CA ARG A 52 -0.78 8.46 -4.68
C ARG A 52 -0.07 7.80 -3.51
N GLY A 53 -0.83 7.36 -2.49
CA GLY A 53 -0.30 6.63 -1.35
C GLY A 53 -0.02 7.52 -0.15
N ALA A 54 0.17 6.87 0.99
CA ALA A 54 0.43 7.54 2.25
C ALA A 54 1.81 8.21 2.27
N GLY A 55 2.82 7.58 1.66
CA GLY A 55 4.17 8.15 1.57
C GLY A 55 4.20 9.48 0.80
N PHE A 56 3.52 9.54 -0.35
CA PHE A 56 3.40 10.78 -1.13
C PHE A 56 2.70 11.89 -0.34
N ASN A 57 1.58 11.58 0.30
CA ASN A 57 0.84 12.56 1.08
C ASN A 57 1.65 13.07 2.29
N ALA A 58 2.45 12.22 2.95
CA ALA A 58 3.35 12.65 4.02
C ALA A 58 4.40 13.66 3.54
N VAL A 59 5.04 13.39 2.39
CA VAL A 59 6.00 14.31 1.75
C VAL A 59 5.32 15.62 1.38
N LEU A 60 4.19 15.55 0.65
CA LEU A 60 3.47 16.75 0.21
C LEU A 60 3.02 17.61 1.40
N GLY A 61 2.43 16.98 2.42
CA GLY A 61 1.93 17.68 3.59
C GLY A 61 3.04 18.39 4.35
N ASN A 62 4.11 17.67 4.71
CA ASN A 62 5.21 18.26 5.47
C ASN A 62 5.96 19.34 4.67
N GLY A 63 6.22 19.12 3.38
CA GLY A 63 6.91 20.08 2.52
C GLY A 63 6.09 21.36 2.28
N ALA A 64 4.80 21.22 1.97
CA ALA A 64 3.93 22.37 1.75
C ALA A 64 3.67 23.17 3.04
N THR A 65 3.52 22.51 4.20
CA THR A 65 3.40 23.19 5.49
C THR A 65 4.69 23.95 5.85
N GLY A 66 5.86 23.35 5.63
CA GLY A 66 7.14 24.04 5.87
C GLY A 66 7.34 25.26 4.97
N LEU A 67 6.99 25.13 3.68
CA LEU A 67 7.03 26.25 2.74
C LEU A 67 6.05 27.38 3.14
N ALA A 68 4.83 27.03 3.54
CA ALA A 68 3.86 28.01 4.01
C ALA A 68 4.38 28.78 5.22
N GLN A 69 5.00 28.10 6.19
CA GLN A 69 5.61 28.74 7.37
C GLN A 69 6.76 29.68 7.01
N LEU A 70 7.59 29.32 6.03
CA LEU A 70 8.62 30.24 5.52
C LEU A 70 8.03 31.48 4.86
N ILE A 71 6.98 31.31 4.05
CA ILE A 71 6.30 32.44 3.40
C ILE A 71 5.73 33.40 4.46
N LEU A 72 5.09 32.87 5.51
CA LEU A 72 4.49 33.65 6.58
C LEU A 72 5.47 34.59 7.30
N ILE A 73 6.77 34.23 7.37
CA ILE A 73 7.81 35.09 7.97
C ILE A 73 7.93 36.44 7.25
N PHE A 74 7.67 36.47 5.94
CA PHE A 74 7.83 37.67 5.12
C PHE A 74 6.52 38.44 4.92
N MET A 75 5.41 38.01 5.54
CA MET A 75 4.09 38.59 5.32
C MET A 75 3.71 39.61 6.39
N ASN A 76 3.67 40.88 5.99
CA ASN A 76 3.22 41.98 6.86
C ASN A 76 1.73 42.31 6.72
N GLN A 77 1.07 41.82 5.66
CA GLN A 77 -0.35 42.08 5.35
C GLN A 77 -1.25 41.03 6.04
N PRO A 78 -2.14 41.42 6.98
CA PRO A 78 -2.93 40.47 7.77
C PRO A 78 -3.81 39.52 6.95
N ALA A 79 -4.50 40.03 5.91
CA ALA A 79 -5.37 39.22 5.06
C ALA A 79 -4.57 38.16 4.27
N ALA A 80 -3.40 38.56 3.76
CA ALA A 80 -2.52 37.67 3.02
C ALA A 80 -1.89 36.62 3.96
N PHE A 81 -1.49 37.02 5.17
CA PHE A 81 -1.02 36.12 6.23
C PHE A 81 -2.06 35.04 6.55
N LEU A 82 -3.30 35.43 6.85
CA LEU A 82 -4.37 34.48 7.16
C LEU A 82 -4.66 33.52 6.01
N THR A 83 -4.62 34.01 4.77
CA THR A 83 -4.83 33.19 3.57
C THR A 83 -3.76 32.12 3.43
N VAL A 84 -2.48 32.49 3.52
CA VAL A 84 -1.36 31.54 3.45
C VAL A 84 -1.39 30.56 4.62
N LEU A 85 -1.74 31.04 5.82
CA LEU A 85 -1.89 30.21 7.00
C LEU A 85 -2.95 29.13 6.80
N TYR A 86 -4.14 29.50 6.33
CA TYR A 86 -5.21 28.54 6.10
C TYR A 86 -4.88 27.52 5.01
N ILE A 87 -4.25 27.95 3.91
CA ILE A 87 -3.76 27.04 2.87
C ILE A 87 -2.71 26.09 3.44
N GLY A 88 -1.75 26.59 4.22
CA GLY A 88 -0.72 25.78 4.87
C GLY A 88 -1.30 24.74 5.84
N ILE A 89 -2.35 25.13 6.58
CA ILE A 89 -3.11 24.23 7.46
C ILE A 89 -3.82 23.15 6.64
N SER A 90 -4.44 23.47 5.51
CA SER A 90 -5.05 22.45 4.64
C SER A 90 -4.05 21.39 4.20
N PHE A 91 -2.82 21.79 3.86
CA PHE A 91 -1.76 20.83 3.50
C PHE A 91 -1.31 19.95 4.65
N SER A 92 -1.34 20.45 5.90
CA SER A 92 -0.97 19.63 7.08
C SER A 92 -1.88 18.40 7.26
N PHE A 93 -3.09 18.41 6.68
CA PHE A 93 -3.97 17.24 6.70
C PHE A 93 -3.46 16.10 5.83
N PHE A 94 -2.70 16.38 4.76
CA PHE A 94 -2.10 15.33 3.93
C PHE A 94 -1.15 14.46 4.74
N SER A 95 -0.25 15.05 5.53
CA SER A 95 0.63 14.25 6.40
C SER A 95 -0.15 13.61 7.54
N THR A 96 -1.09 14.33 8.17
CA THR A 96 -1.91 13.83 9.28
C THR A 96 -2.68 12.54 8.94
N VAL A 97 -3.37 12.48 7.79
CA VAL A 97 -4.15 11.29 7.40
C VAL A 97 -3.28 10.13 6.93
N SER A 98 -2.00 10.37 6.63
CA SER A 98 -1.09 9.38 6.06
C SER A 98 -0.37 8.54 7.10
N TYR A 99 -0.10 9.11 8.28
CA TYR A 99 0.69 8.41 9.29
C TYR A 99 0.01 7.14 9.81
N MET A 100 -1.31 7.16 10.04
CA MET A 100 -2.00 5.99 10.60
C MET A 100 -2.01 4.78 9.65
N PRO A 101 -2.36 4.92 8.36
CA PRO A 101 -2.19 3.82 7.39
C PRO A 101 -0.77 3.24 7.36
N MET A 102 0.26 4.10 7.28
CA MET A 102 1.66 3.64 7.29
C MET A 102 2.02 2.91 8.57
N LEU A 103 1.54 3.40 9.72
CA LEU A 103 1.81 2.79 11.02
C LEU A 103 1.18 1.40 11.11
N ILE A 104 -0.08 1.24 10.69
CA ILE A 104 -0.79 -0.05 10.70
C ILE A 104 -0.12 -1.07 9.79
N GLU A 105 0.43 -0.61 8.66
CA GLU A 105 1.14 -1.44 7.69
C GLU A 105 2.50 -1.91 8.21
N ILE A 106 3.25 -1.06 8.93
CA ILE A 106 4.55 -1.44 9.51
C ILE A 106 4.38 -2.26 10.80
N CYS A 107 3.34 -1.99 11.57
CA CYS A 107 3.21 -2.57 12.90
C CYS A 107 2.78 -4.03 12.86
N PRO A 108 3.50 -4.92 13.58
CA PRO A 108 3.01 -6.24 13.90
C PRO A 108 1.59 -6.16 14.49
N PRO A 109 0.67 -7.05 14.07
CA PRO A 109 -0.75 -6.96 14.45
C PRO A 109 -1.00 -6.94 15.95
N ASP A 110 -0.27 -7.77 16.68
CA ASP A 110 -0.26 -7.89 18.14
C ASP A 110 0.20 -6.59 18.83
N GLN A 111 0.97 -5.76 18.13
CA GLN A 111 1.51 -4.49 18.63
C GLN A 111 0.77 -3.26 18.13
N ARG A 112 -0.15 -3.38 17.15
CA ARG A 112 -0.86 -2.23 16.57
C ARG A 112 -1.53 -1.36 17.63
N GLY A 113 -2.17 -1.98 18.63
CA GLY A 113 -2.79 -1.24 19.75
C GLY A 113 -1.77 -0.45 20.57
N LYS A 114 -0.65 -1.08 20.96
CA LYS A 114 0.43 -0.44 21.72
C LYS A 114 1.09 0.69 20.93
N VAL A 115 1.42 0.45 19.66
CA VAL A 115 2.10 1.45 18.83
C VAL A 115 1.17 2.62 18.49
N THR A 116 -0.09 2.35 18.16
CA THR A 116 -1.11 3.39 17.95
C THR A 116 -1.35 4.21 19.22
N GLY A 117 -1.42 3.55 20.37
CA GLY A 117 -1.53 4.21 21.68
C GLY A 117 -0.31 5.09 21.99
N THR A 118 0.89 4.58 21.73
CA THR A 118 2.15 5.32 21.91
C THR A 118 2.23 6.53 20.98
N TYR A 119 1.91 6.37 19.70
CA TYR A 119 1.80 7.48 18.75
C TYR A 119 0.78 8.52 19.22
N GLY A 120 -0.39 8.09 19.69
CA GLY A 120 -1.40 8.96 20.28
C GLY A 120 -0.90 9.72 21.51
N ALA A 121 -0.17 9.05 22.41
CA ALA A 121 0.41 9.65 23.60
C ALA A 121 1.47 10.71 23.23
N ILE A 122 2.39 10.39 22.32
CA ILE A 122 3.40 11.32 21.80
C ILE A 122 2.73 12.53 21.15
N GLY A 123 1.70 12.31 20.33
CA GLY A 123 0.94 13.38 19.69
C GLY A 123 0.26 14.31 20.69
N ASN A 124 -0.36 13.77 21.75
CA ASN A 124 -0.99 14.58 22.80
C ASN A 124 0.05 15.34 23.62
N PHE A 125 1.16 14.69 23.98
CA PHE A 125 2.25 15.32 24.72
C PHE A 125 2.86 16.48 23.91
N THR A 126 3.14 16.24 22.62
CA THR A 126 3.63 17.27 21.69
C THR A 126 2.62 18.41 21.54
N GLY A 127 1.32 18.09 21.41
CA GLY A 127 0.24 19.07 21.33
C GLY A 127 0.08 19.94 22.59
N PHE A 128 0.53 19.45 23.74
CA PHE A 128 0.55 20.21 25.00
C PHE A 128 1.82 21.05 25.14
N VAL A 129 3.00 20.47 24.89
CA VAL A 129 4.30 21.12 25.13
C VAL A 129 4.64 22.16 24.05
N MET A 130 4.37 21.87 22.78
CA MET A 130 4.80 22.73 21.67
C MET A 130 4.17 24.13 21.72
N PRO A 131 2.86 24.31 21.98
CA PRO A 131 2.30 25.64 22.12
C PRO A 131 2.97 26.49 23.22
N LEU A 132 3.32 25.89 24.35
CA LEU A 132 4.02 26.59 25.44
C LEU A 132 5.42 27.03 25.02
N LEU A 133 6.19 26.14 24.38
CA LEU A 133 7.52 26.47 23.87
C LEU A 133 7.47 27.56 22.80
N ILE A 134 6.50 27.49 21.88
CA ILE A 134 6.31 28.49 20.84
C ILE A 134 5.90 29.84 21.43
N ALA A 135 5.02 29.87 22.44
CA ALA A 135 4.63 31.10 23.13
C ALA A 135 5.83 31.76 23.83
N ILE A 136 6.61 31.00 24.61
CA ILE A 136 7.84 31.51 25.25
C ILE A 136 8.80 32.06 24.18
N MET A 137 9.01 31.32 23.09
CA MET A 137 9.89 31.76 22.02
C MET A 137 9.39 33.02 21.30
N SER A 138 8.09 33.17 21.14
CA SER A 138 7.45 34.36 20.59
C SER A 138 7.70 35.58 21.50
N ASP A 139 7.56 35.40 22.82
CA ASP A 139 7.77 36.47 23.81
C ASP A 139 9.24 36.90 23.94
N TYR A 140 10.19 35.95 23.88
CA TYR A 140 11.61 36.21 24.16
C TYR A 140 12.49 36.41 22.92
N ALA A 141 12.12 35.86 21.77
CA ALA A 141 12.90 35.99 20.53
C ALA A 141 12.14 36.85 19.52
N SER A 142 11.16 36.25 18.82
CA SER A 142 10.19 36.94 17.97
C SER A 142 9.18 35.94 17.39
N ASN A 143 8.11 36.44 16.78
CA ASN A 143 7.16 35.61 16.03
C ASN A 143 7.79 34.95 14.81
N GLU A 144 8.72 35.63 14.14
CA GLU A 144 9.46 35.14 13.00
C GLU A 144 10.37 33.97 13.40
N ALA A 145 11.04 34.06 14.56
CA ALA A 145 11.86 32.98 15.10
C ALA A 145 11.00 31.73 15.42
N ALA A 146 9.82 31.94 16.00
CA ALA A 146 8.86 30.88 16.25
C ALA A 146 8.39 30.19 14.95
N LEU A 147 8.05 30.96 13.91
CA LEU A 147 7.68 30.43 12.60
C LEU A 147 8.83 29.70 11.91
N ALA A 148 10.06 30.22 12.02
CA ALA A 148 11.25 29.59 11.46
C ALA A 148 11.51 28.20 12.06
N ILE A 149 11.33 28.05 13.37
CA ILE A 149 11.49 26.75 14.04
C ILE A 149 10.41 25.76 13.61
N CYS A 150 9.16 26.20 13.47
CA CYS A 150 8.11 25.37 12.89
C CYS A 150 8.50 24.89 11.48
N ALA A 151 9.00 25.80 10.63
CA ALA A 151 9.44 25.48 9.27
C ALA A 151 10.55 24.42 9.28
N VAL A 152 11.55 24.57 10.14
CA VAL A 152 12.64 23.58 10.31
C VAL A 152 12.08 22.20 10.63
N PHE A 153 11.18 22.07 11.61
CA PHE A 153 10.59 20.77 11.95
C PHE A 153 9.74 20.19 10.81
N SER A 154 9.01 21.02 10.07
CA SER A 154 8.28 20.58 8.88
C SER A 154 9.21 20.09 7.77
N PHE A 155 10.37 20.74 7.55
CA PHE A 155 11.37 20.26 6.59
C PHE A 155 12.06 18.97 7.05
N LEU A 156 12.35 18.82 8.34
CA LEU A 156 12.84 17.55 8.89
C LEU A 156 11.82 16.42 8.66
N GLY A 157 10.53 16.69 8.89
CA GLY A 157 9.44 15.77 8.57
C GLY A 157 9.36 15.44 7.07
N PHE A 158 9.54 16.43 6.20
CA PHE A 158 9.59 16.24 4.75
C PHE A 158 10.74 15.31 4.36
N MET A 159 11.96 15.58 4.83
CA MET A 159 13.16 14.78 4.55
C MET A 159 13.00 13.34 5.06
N ALA A 160 12.47 13.16 6.27
CA ALA A 160 12.19 11.84 6.83
C ALA A 160 11.10 11.07 6.04
N SER A 161 10.21 11.79 5.34
CA SER A 161 9.11 11.20 4.55
C SER A 161 9.53 10.80 3.12
N LEU A 162 10.62 11.35 2.58
CA LEU A 162 11.09 11.03 1.22
C LEU A 162 11.24 9.52 0.93
N PRO A 163 11.92 8.72 1.78
CA PRO A 163 12.01 7.28 1.54
C PRO A 163 10.67 6.56 1.64
N LEU A 164 9.68 7.14 2.34
CA LEU A 164 8.36 6.54 2.53
C LEU A 164 7.51 6.55 1.25
N VAL A 165 7.80 7.43 0.28
CA VAL A 165 7.08 7.48 -1.02
C VAL A 165 7.20 6.15 -1.76
N LYS A 166 8.39 5.54 -1.73
CA LYS A 166 8.62 4.24 -2.36
C LYS A 166 8.00 3.09 -1.57
N ARG A 167 8.06 3.17 -0.23
CA ARG A 167 7.59 2.12 0.68
C ARG A 167 6.07 2.04 0.77
N PHE A 168 5.37 3.18 0.68
CA PHE A 168 3.92 3.27 0.80
C PHE A 168 3.29 3.90 -0.45
N PRO A 169 3.37 3.22 -1.60
CA PRO A 169 2.79 3.71 -2.84
C PRO A 169 1.26 3.76 -2.77
N GLY A 170 0.64 4.51 -3.68
CA GLY A 170 -0.81 4.51 -3.85
C GLY A 170 -1.34 3.18 -4.38
N LYS A 171 -2.67 3.12 -4.60
CA LYS A 171 -3.29 2.01 -5.31
C LYS A 171 -2.51 1.76 -6.60
N ILE A 172 -2.14 0.50 -6.80
CA ILE A 172 -1.53 0.05 -8.05
C ILE A 172 -2.51 0.42 -9.17
N PRO A 173 -2.04 1.11 -10.23
CA PRO A 173 -2.90 1.51 -11.33
C PRO A 173 -3.72 0.33 -11.80
N GLU A 174 -5.01 0.55 -12.00
CA GLU A 174 -5.84 -0.47 -12.62
C GLU A 174 -5.27 -0.78 -14.00
N VAL A 175 -5.06 -2.08 -14.26
CA VAL A 175 -4.60 -2.54 -15.56
C VAL A 175 -5.74 -2.28 -16.54
N LYS A 176 -5.57 -1.27 -17.40
CA LYS A 176 -6.54 -0.96 -18.44
C LYS A 176 -6.38 -1.97 -19.57
N LEU A 177 -7.45 -2.70 -19.83
CA LEU A 177 -7.58 -3.58 -20.99
C LEU A 177 -8.16 -2.77 -22.15
N SER A 178 -7.73 -3.04 -23.38
CA SER A 178 -8.40 -2.54 -24.58
C SER A 178 -9.73 -3.28 -24.80
N ASP A 179 -10.61 -2.72 -25.61
CA ASP A 179 -11.88 -3.37 -25.97
C ASP A 179 -11.65 -4.73 -26.67
N GLU A 180 -10.58 -4.83 -27.47
CA GLU A 180 -10.17 -6.08 -28.13
C GLU A 180 -9.67 -7.12 -27.13
N GLU A 181 -8.86 -6.71 -26.14
CA GLU A 181 -8.39 -7.58 -25.06
C GLU A 181 -9.57 -8.09 -24.22
N GLN A 182 -10.54 -7.24 -23.91
CA GLN A 182 -11.72 -7.63 -23.16
C GLN A 182 -12.60 -8.61 -23.96
N ALA A 183 -12.83 -8.34 -25.25
CA ALA A 183 -13.59 -9.25 -26.12
C ALA A 183 -12.93 -10.63 -26.23
N HIS A 184 -11.59 -10.70 -26.19
CA HIS A 184 -10.87 -11.96 -26.17
C HIS A 184 -11.11 -12.74 -24.86
N ILE A 185 -11.01 -12.06 -23.70
CA ILE A 185 -11.30 -12.66 -22.39
C ILE A 185 -12.74 -13.18 -22.31
N ASP A 186 -13.69 -12.41 -22.80
CA ASP A 186 -15.11 -12.79 -22.78
C ASP A 186 -15.39 -14.01 -23.67
N GLY A 187 -14.60 -14.18 -24.74
CA GLY A 187 -14.70 -15.29 -25.68
C GLY A 187 -14.00 -16.58 -25.24
N ASP A 188 -12.98 -16.48 -24.39
CA ASP A 188 -12.18 -17.62 -23.94
C ASP A 188 -11.99 -17.61 -22.40
N PRO A 189 -12.66 -18.55 -21.68
CA PRO A 189 -12.52 -18.70 -20.24
C PRO A 189 -11.08 -18.90 -19.73
N HIS A 190 -10.14 -19.26 -20.60
CA HIS A 190 -8.72 -19.42 -20.27
C HIS A 190 -8.06 -18.11 -19.82
N TYR A 191 -8.62 -16.95 -20.18
CA TYR A 191 -8.07 -15.62 -19.87
C TYR A 191 -8.83 -14.89 -18.75
N LEU A 192 -9.73 -15.59 -18.05
CA LEU A 192 -10.41 -15.02 -16.87
C LEU A 192 -9.41 -14.78 -15.74
N SER A 193 -9.61 -13.71 -14.97
CA SER A 193 -8.84 -13.52 -13.73
C SER A 193 -9.10 -14.63 -12.72
N ALA A 194 -8.12 -14.83 -11.85
CA ALA A 194 -8.30 -15.58 -10.62
C ALA A 194 -9.54 -15.11 -9.81
N ALA A 195 -9.85 -13.81 -9.79
CA ALA A 195 -11.02 -13.28 -9.09
C ALA A 195 -12.35 -13.71 -9.75
N GLU A 196 -12.44 -13.63 -11.07
CA GLU A 196 -13.59 -14.09 -11.85
C GLU A 196 -13.80 -15.60 -11.69
N ILE A 197 -12.72 -16.38 -11.75
CA ILE A 197 -12.77 -17.83 -11.55
C ILE A 197 -13.18 -18.19 -10.13
N ASN A 198 -12.69 -17.48 -9.12
CA ASN A 198 -13.12 -17.68 -7.74
C ASN A 198 -14.62 -17.39 -7.56
N LYS A 199 -15.17 -16.39 -8.25
CA LYS A 199 -16.61 -16.12 -8.24
C LYS A 199 -17.39 -17.28 -8.88
N ILE A 200 -16.97 -17.71 -10.08
CA ILE A 200 -17.58 -18.85 -10.78
C ILE A 200 -17.50 -20.12 -9.91
N ASN A 201 -16.37 -20.37 -9.27
CA ASN A 201 -16.16 -21.54 -8.43
C ASN A 201 -17.01 -21.52 -7.16
N LYS A 202 -17.26 -20.36 -6.57
CA LYS A 202 -18.23 -20.25 -5.45
C LYS A 202 -19.63 -20.65 -5.90
N GLU A 203 -20.07 -20.21 -7.08
CA GLU A 203 -21.36 -20.58 -7.64
C GLU A 203 -21.45 -22.07 -7.99
N ARG A 204 -20.38 -22.64 -8.57
CA ARG A 204 -20.27 -24.08 -8.87
C ARG A 204 -20.29 -24.92 -7.61
N MET A 205 -19.51 -24.57 -6.60
CA MET A 205 -19.50 -25.26 -5.30
C MET A 205 -20.88 -25.22 -4.62
N ALA A 206 -21.59 -24.10 -4.68
CA ALA A 206 -22.96 -24.01 -4.15
C ALA A 206 -23.95 -24.96 -4.84
N LYS A 207 -23.67 -25.33 -6.10
CA LYS A 207 -24.42 -26.32 -6.89
C LYS A 207 -23.89 -27.75 -6.75
N GLY A 208 -22.81 -27.97 -6.00
CA GLY A 208 -22.13 -29.26 -5.92
C GLY A 208 -21.34 -29.63 -7.18
N GLU A 209 -21.08 -28.66 -8.06
CA GLU A 209 -20.25 -28.85 -9.25
C GLU A 209 -18.76 -28.72 -8.90
N PRO A 210 -17.87 -29.47 -9.58
CA PRO A 210 -16.44 -29.35 -9.36
C PRO A 210 -15.95 -27.95 -9.74
N ALA A 211 -14.95 -27.44 -9.02
CA ALA A 211 -14.31 -26.17 -9.32
C ALA A 211 -13.71 -26.19 -10.74
N LEU A 212 -13.87 -25.07 -11.44
CA LEU A 212 -13.15 -24.75 -12.66
C LEU A 212 -11.67 -24.50 -12.31
N ASN A 213 -10.79 -25.32 -12.87
CA ASN A 213 -9.36 -25.13 -12.85
C ASN A 213 -8.92 -24.62 -14.23
N MET A 214 -8.17 -23.52 -14.28
CA MET A 214 -7.51 -23.11 -15.52
C MET A 214 -6.41 -24.11 -15.83
N ARG A 215 -6.37 -24.56 -17.08
CA ARG A 215 -5.23 -25.29 -17.63
C ARG A 215 -4.15 -24.31 -18.06
N PHE A 216 -2.92 -24.79 -18.26
CA PHE A 216 -1.81 -23.95 -18.75
C PHE A 216 -1.87 -23.69 -20.27
N GLY A 217 -2.53 -24.53 -21.05
CA GLY A 217 -2.63 -24.39 -22.49
C GLY A 217 -1.35 -24.74 -23.26
N ASP A 218 -1.40 -24.49 -24.57
CA ASP A 218 -0.21 -24.54 -25.43
C ASP A 218 0.34 -23.12 -25.59
N TYR A 219 1.63 -22.93 -25.33
CA TYR A 219 2.35 -21.68 -25.57
C TYR A 219 2.04 -21.06 -26.94
N LYS A 220 1.88 -21.87 -27.99
CA LYS A 220 1.60 -21.35 -29.34
C LYS A 220 0.27 -20.58 -29.42
N ASN A 221 -0.71 -20.96 -28.60
CA ASN A 221 -2.00 -20.26 -28.54
C ASN A 221 -1.86 -18.94 -27.77
N ASP A 222 -0.96 -18.92 -26.79
CA ASP A 222 -0.72 -17.78 -25.90
C ASP A 222 0.30 -16.79 -26.44
N GLU A 223 1.15 -17.21 -27.39
CA GLU A 223 2.22 -16.40 -28.00
C GLU A 223 1.71 -15.04 -28.51
N PRO A 224 0.57 -14.94 -29.22
CA PRO A 224 0.01 -13.65 -29.64
C PRO A 224 -0.50 -12.79 -28.48
N TYR A 225 -0.75 -13.38 -27.31
CA TYR A 225 -1.42 -12.77 -26.17
C TYR A 225 -0.53 -12.65 -24.93
N LEU A 226 0.78 -12.84 -25.04
CA LEU A 226 1.70 -12.78 -23.89
C LEU A 226 1.62 -11.45 -23.12
N GLN A 227 1.41 -10.33 -23.82
CA GLN A 227 1.22 -9.03 -23.18
C GLN A 227 -0.08 -8.96 -22.37
N LEU A 228 -1.15 -9.56 -22.89
CA LEU A 228 -2.43 -9.67 -22.19
C LEU A 228 -2.27 -10.57 -20.96
N ILE A 229 -1.64 -11.73 -21.08
CA ILE A 229 -1.39 -12.64 -19.95
C ILE A 229 -0.58 -11.94 -18.85
N GLN A 230 0.42 -11.13 -19.20
CA GLN A 230 1.16 -10.34 -18.21
C GLN A 230 0.30 -9.28 -17.52
N LYS A 231 -0.57 -8.58 -18.27
CA LYS A 231 -1.54 -7.63 -17.73
C LYS A 231 -2.50 -8.31 -16.76
N LEU A 232 -3.00 -9.49 -17.12
CA LEU A 232 -3.87 -10.31 -16.27
C LEU A 232 -3.12 -10.80 -15.03
N GLY A 233 -1.89 -11.28 -15.17
CA GLY A 233 -1.03 -11.66 -14.05
C GLY A 233 -0.82 -10.52 -13.04
N ARG A 234 -0.59 -9.28 -13.50
CA ARG A 234 -0.51 -8.08 -12.62
C ARG A 234 -1.77 -7.88 -11.80
N ARG A 235 -2.92 -7.98 -12.45
CA ARG A 235 -4.24 -7.88 -11.82
C ARG A 235 -4.40 -8.98 -10.77
N ASP A 236 -4.08 -10.22 -11.14
CA ASP A 236 -4.26 -11.39 -10.30
C ASP A 236 -3.32 -11.41 -9.09
N PHE A 237 -2.06 -10.98 -9.22
CA PHE A 237 -1.16 -10.81 -8.07
C PHE A 237 -1.70 -9.81 -7.05
N ARG A 238 -2.22 -8.67 -7.53
CA ARG A 238 -2.82 -7.65 -6.66
C ARG A 238 -4.06 -8.20 -5.94
N ASP A 239 -4.94 -8.86 -6.68
CA ASP A 239 -6.20 -9.37 -6.14
C ASP A 239 -5.93 -10.53 -5.16
N MET A 240 -4.96 -11.40 -5.47
CA MET A 240 -4.49 -12.46 -4.57
C MET A 240 -3.89 -11.87 -3.30
N ARG A 241 -3.04 -10.85 -3.40
CA ARG A 241 -2.48 -10.17 -2.21
C ARG A 241 -3.57 -9.61 -1.31
N GLN A 242 -4.60 -8.99 -1.89
CA GLN A 242 -5.73 -8.50 -1.10
C GLN A 242 -6.43 -9.67 -0.39
N HIS A 243 -6.74 -10.74 -1.13
CA HIS A 243 -7.41 -11.91 -0.57
C HIS A 243 -6.61 -12.56 0.57
N VAL A 244 -5.29 -12.69 0.42
CA VAL A 244 -4.40 -13.24 1.44
C VAL A 244 -4.33 -12.34 2.67
N ASN A 245 -4.32 -11.01 2.50
CA ASN A 245 -4.40 -10.09 3.63
C ASN A 245 -5.72 -10.24 4.40
N GLU A 246 -6.84 -10.37 3.71
CA GLU A 246 -8.15 -10.61 4.33
C GLU A 246 -8.16 -11.93 5.12
N MET A 247 -7.63 -13.01 4.55
CA MET A 247 -7.46 -14.28 5.27
C MET A 247 -6.57 -14.13 6.50
N PHE A 248 -5.46 -13.41 6.36
CA PHE A 248 -4.50 -13.23 7.45
C PHE A 248 -5.08 -12.39 8.59
N ASP A 249 -5.90 -11.38 8.28
CA ASP A 249 -6.63 -10.60 9.28
C ASP A 249 -7.67 -11.46 10.03
N ILE A 250 -8.37 -12.37 9.33
CA ILE A 250 -9.26 -13.35 9.97
C ILE A 250 -8.47 -14.25 10.93
N LEU A 251 -7.33 -14.78 10.50
CA LEU A 251 -6.49 -15.66 11.34
C LEU A 251 -6.00 -14.96 12.60
N LYS A 252 -5.58 -13.70 12.47
CA LYS A 252 -5.12 -12.89 13.62
C LYS A 252 -6.23 -12.53 14.58
N ALA A 253 -7.44 -12.30 14.07
CA ALA A 253 -8.60 -12.02 14.92
C ALA A 253 -8.93 -13.22 15.82
N GLY A 254 -8.54 -14.42 15.42
CA GLY A 254 -8.77 -15.65 16.17
C GLY A 254 -10.25 -16.05 16.20
N GLY A 255 -10.58 -16.98 17.11
CA GLY A 255 -11.95 -17.43 17.32
C GLY A 255 -12.49 -18.37 16.23
N PRO A 256 -13.82 -18.59 16.20
CA PRO A 256 -14.42 -19.64 15.36
C PRO A 256 -14.18 -19.48 13.86
N ASN A 257 -14.08 -18.24 13.37
CA ASN A 257 -13.81 -17.96 11.96
C ASN A 257 -12.37 -18.30 11.56
N ALA A 258 -11.40 -17.99 12.43
CA ALA A 258 -10.00 -18.36 12.22
C ALA A 258 -9.83 -19.89 12.21
N GLU A 259 -10.45 -20.58 13.17
CA GLU A 259 -10.43 -22.05 13.25
C GLU A 259 -11.07 -22.70 12.02
N ALA A 260 -12.23 -22.18 11.59
CA ALA A 260 -12.92 -22.67 10.40
C ALA A 260 -12.08 -22.47 9.14
N LEU A 261 -11.43 -21.31 8.99
CA LEU A 261 -10.54 -21.01 7.88
C LEU A 261 -9.30 -21.91 7.86
N SER A 262 -8.62 -22.05 9.00
CA SER A 262 -7.45 -22.93 9.14
C SER A 262 -7.79 -24.38 8.83
N ARG A 263 -8.93 -24.88 9.35
CA ARG A 263 -9.40 -26.24 9.07
C ARG A 263 -9.70 -26.43 7.58
N ALA A 264 -10.46 -25.53 6.97
CA ALA A 264 -10.82 -25.62 5.56
C ALA A 264 -9.58 -25.57 4.65
N ALA A 265 -8.61 -24.71 4.96
CA ALA A 265 -7.36 -24.62 4.22
C ALA A 265 -6.52 -25.91 4.38
N ARG A 266 -6.43 -26.45 5.59
CA ARG A 266 -5.72 -27.70 5.87
C ARG A 266 -6.34 -28.88 5.14
N GLU A 267 -7.66 -29.05 5.23
CA GLU A 267 -8.40 -30.10 4.53
C GLU A 267 -8.16 -30.02 3.02
N ARG A 268 -8.23 -28.81 2.45
CA ARG A 268 -7.96 -28.59 1.04
C ARG A 268 -6.53 -28.96 0.65
N ILE A 269 -5.53 -28.46 1.38
CA ILE A 269 -4.11 -28.70 1.05
C ILE A 269 -3.74 -30.17 1.21
N VAL A 270 -4.25 -30.85 2.24
CA VAL A 270 -4.03 -32.29 2.41
C VAL A 270 -4.68 -33.07 1.26
N ALA A 271 -5.91 -32.71 0.88
CA ALA A 271 -6.58 -33.33 -0.26
C ALA A 271 -5.81 -33.10 -1.57
N ASP A 272 -5.40 -31.87 -1.86
CA ASP A 272 -4.64 -31.54 -3.07
C ASP A 272 -3.27 -32.23 -3.07
N THR A 273 -2.60 -32.36 -1.92
CA THR A 273 -1.33 -33.11 -1.81
C THR A 273 -1.55 -34.59 -2.11
N ALA A 274 -2.59 -35.21 -1.56
CA ALA A 274 -2.88 -36.61 -1.82
C ALA A 274 -3.20 -36.87 -3.31
N ARG A 275 -3.93 -35.95 -3.95
CA ARG A 275 -4.23 -36.03 -5.39
C ARG A 275 -2.96 -35.87 -6.23
N PHE A 276 -2.04 -34.99 -5.81
CA PHE A 276 -0.73 -34.84 -6.44
C PHE A 276 0.11 -36.11 -6.33
N ASP A 277 0.21 -36.71 -5.15
CA ASP A 277 0.95 -37.95 -4.94
C ASP A 277 0.32 -39.14 -5.69
N ALA A 278 -0.99 -39.09 -5.96
CA ALA A 278 -1.69 -40.07 -6.79
C ALA A 278 -1.50 -39.84 -8.30
N GLY A 279 -0.79 -38.78 -8.73
CA GLY A 279 -0.56 -38.44 -10.13
C GLY A 279 -1.75 -37.79 -10.83
N GLU A 280 -2.78 -37.32 -10.10
CA GLU A 280 -3.94 -36.67 -10.71
C GLU A 280 -3.59 -35.34 -11.41
N PHE A 281 -2.44 -34.75 -11.09
CA PHE A 281 -1.95 -33.52 -11.68
C PHE A 281 -0.80 -33.74 -12.69
N ASP A 282 -0.51 -35.00 -13.07
CA ASP A 282 0.62 -35.31 -13.96
C ASP A 282 0.48 -34.66 -15.34
N GLU A 283 -0.74 -34.63 -15.88
CA GLU A 283 -0.99 -34.03 -17.19
C GLU A 283 -0.91 -32.50 -17.14
N GLU A 284 -1.45 -31.87 -16.10
CA GLU A 284 -1.35 -30.44 -15.85
C GLU A 284 0.11 -30.02 -15.61
N ALA A 285 0.89 -30.82 -14.87
CA ALA A 285 2.30 -30.59 -14.64
C ALA A 285 3.12 -30.70 -15.93
N LYS A 286 2.81 -31.69 -16.79
CA LYS A 286 3.41 -31.81 -18.14
C LYS A 286 3.05 -30.61 -19.01
N GLU A 287 1.80 -30.17 -18.99
CA GLU A 287 1.31 -29.03 -19.74
C GLU A 287 2.04 -27.75 -19.34
N MET A 288 2.09 -27.44 -18.04
CA MET A 288 2.88 -26.34 -17.48
C MET A 288 4.35 -26.40 -17.90
N GLY A 289 4.97 -27.57 -17.72
CA GLY A 289 6.39 -27.78 -18.05
C GLY A 289 6.67 -27.57 -19.53
N LEU A 290 5.79 -28.06 -20.41
CA LEU A 290 5.90 -27.88 -21.86
C LEU A 290 5.68 -26.43 -22.27
N TRP A 291 4.72 -25.74 -21.65
CA TRP A 291 4.50 -24.31 -21.86
C TRP A 291 5.75 -23.50 -21.52
N LEU A 292 6.33 -23.71 -20.33
CA LEU A 292 7.55 -23.02 -19.89
C LEU A 292 8.74 -23.34 -20.80
N ALA A 293 8.92 -24.61 -21.17
CA ALA A 293 9.99 -25.04 -22.06
C ALA A 293 9.88 -24.39 -23.45
N LYS A 294 8.67 -24.31 -24.00
CA LYS A 294 8.39 -23.62 -25.26
C LYS A 294 8.64 -22.11 -25.12
N TYR A 295 8.08 -21.46 -24.10
CA TYR A 295 8.32 -20.04 -23.83
C TYR A 295 9.80 -19.71 -23.82
N LEU A 296 10.60 -20.44 -23.04
CA LEU A 296 12.04 -20.25 -22.97
C LEU A 296 12.70 -20.44 -24.34
N TRP A 297 12.37 -21.52 -25.05
CA TRP A 297 12.95 -21.80 -26.36
C TRP A 297 12.65 -20.70 -27.39
N TYR A 298 11.38 -20.29 -27.53
CA TYR A 298 10.96 -19.26 -28.49
C TYR A 298 11.52 -17.87 -28.16
N ASN A 299 11.85 -17.60 -26.89
CA ASN A 299 12.53 -16.38 -26.46
C ASN A 299 14.08 -16.50 -26.48
N GLY A 300 14.64 -17.54 -27.10
CA GLY A 300 16.08 -17.70 -27.29
C GLY A 300 16.85 -18.25 -26.07
N HIS A 301 16.14 -18.72 -25.05
CA HIS A 301 16.73 -19.31 -23.86
C HIS A 301 16.99 -20.82 -24.05
N GLY A 302 18.26 -21.22 -23.98
CA GLY A 302 18.67 -22.63 -24.02
C GLY A 302 18.46 -23.35 -22.68
N TRP A 303 17.21 -23.56 -22.26
CA TRP A 303 16.85 -24.14 -20.95
C TRP A 303 17.48 -25.52 -20.70
N ASN A 304 17.68 -26.30 -21.76
CA ASN A 304 18.29 -27.62 -21.72
C ASN A 304 19.82 -27.61 -21.59
N LYS A 305 20.49 -26.48 -21.85
CA LYS A 305 21.96 -26.36 -21.75
C LYS A 305 22.44 -25.98 -20.35
N PHE A 306 21.59 -25.32 -19.57
CA PHE A 306 21.94 -24.76 -18.25
C PHE A 306 20.94 -25.16 -17.18
N THR A 307 20.54 -26.44 -17.14
CA THR A 307 19.49 -26.94 -16.24
C THR A 307 19.69 -26.57 -14.75
N PRO A 308 20.90 -26.66 -14.16
CA PRO A 308 21.10 -26.24 -12.76
C PRO A 308 20.78 -24.76 -12.53
N MET A 309 21.11 -23.88 -13.49
CA MET A 309 20.83 -22.44 -13.40
C MET A 309 19.33 -22.16 -13.35
N TYR A 310 18.55 -22.76 -14.26
CA TYR A 310 17.09 -22.59 -14.28
C TYR A 310 16.43 -23.17 -13.02
N LYS A 311 16.94 -24.29 -12.49
CA LYS A 311 16.49 -24.82 -11.19
C LYS A 311 16.70 -23.81 -10.06
N VAL A 312 17.88 -23.17 -10.00
CA VAL A 312 18.15 -22.13 -9.00
C VAL A 312 17.25 -20.91 -9.19
N MET A 313 16.99 -20.48 -10.43
CA MET A 313 16.06 -19.39 -10.72
C MET A 313 14.64 -19.72 -10.22
N ILE A 314 14.12 -20.91 -10.53
CA ILE A 314 12.79 -21.36 -10.09
C ILE A 314 12.74 -21.45 -8.56
N MET A 315 13.73 -22.10 -7.91
CA MET A 315 13.78 -22.19 -6.45
C MET A 315 13.92 -20.82 -5.77
N SER A 316 14.53 -19.85 -6.46
CA SER A 316 14.65 -18.47 -5.98
C SER A 316 13.36 -17.68 -6.13
N ALA A 317 12.62 -17.89 -7.23
CA ALA A 317 11.36 -17.23 -7.50
C ALA A 317 10.19 -17.83 -6.72
N PHE A 318 10.26 -19.13 -6.43
CA PHE A 318 9.24 -19.88 -5.69
C PHE A 318 9.91 -20.54 -4.47
N PRO A 319 10.27 -19.76 -3.44
CA PRO A 319 10.89 -20.30 -2.23
C PRO A 319 9.94 -21.28 -1.54
N PRO A 320 10.47 -22.30 -0.83
CA PRO A 320 9.64 -23.25 -0.11
C PRO A 320 8.83 -22.53 0.97
N LEU A 321 7.51 -22.75 0.94
CA LEU A 321 6.60 -22.27 1.98
C LEU A 321 6.50 -23.31 3.10
N PRO A 322 6.21 -22.90 4.35
CA PRO A 322 5.85 -23.83 5.43
C PRO A 322 4.72 -24.75 4.98
N ARG A 323 4.96 -26.07 5.07
CA ARG A 323 4.06 -27.10 4.54
C ARG A 323 2.97 -27.47 5.53
N ILE A 324 1.73 -27.10 5.22
CA ILE A 324 0.56 -27.34 6.09
C ILE A 324 0.23 -28.84 6.18
N ASP A 325 0.47 -29.58 5.10
CA ASP A 325 0.38 -31.04 5.07
C ASP A 325 1.42 -31.71 5.98
N GLN A 326 2.52 -31.01 6.30
CA GLN A 326 3.57 -31.45 7.23
C GLN A 326 3.40 -30.88 8.64
N GLY A 327 2.24 -30.28 8.93
CA GLY A 327 1.89 -29.79 10.27
C GLY A 327 2.21 -28.33 10.54
N ALA A 328 2.66 -27.56 9.55
CA ALA A 328 2.73 -26.10 9.69
C ALA A 328 1.32 -25.51 9.82
N GLU A 329 1.18 -24.47 10.63
CA GLU A 329 -0.10 -23.77 10.76
C GLU A 329 -0.28 -22.78 9.59
N LEU A 330 -1.53 -22.57 9.16
CA LEU A 330 -1.83 -21.62 8.08
C LEU A 330 -1.27 -20.22 8.39
N ALA A 331 -1.35 -19.79 9.64
CA ALA A 331 -0.82 -18.52 10.11
C ALA A 331 0.70 -18.40 9.97
N GLU A 332 1.45 -19.51 9.98
CA GLU A 332 2.91 -19.53 9.79
C GLU A 332 3.28 -19.39 8.31
N ALA A 333 2.45 -19.92 7.40
CA ALA A 333 2.67 -19.84 5.96
C ALA A 333 2.32 -18.47 5.36
N MET A 334 1.34 -17.76 5.94
CA MET A 334 0.82 -16.49 5.41
C MET A 334 1.90 -15.39 5.24
N PRO A 335 2.78 -15.11 6.22
CA PRO A 335 3.82 -14.09 6.05
C PRO A 335 4.77 -14.38 4.89
N ALA A 336 5.18 -15.63 4.71
CA ALA A 336 6.05 -16.03 3.61
C ALA A 336 5.36 -15.85 2.25
N PHE A 337 4.08 -16.22 2.16
CA PHE A 337 3.29 -16.04 0.94
C PHE A 337 3.04 -14.58 0.60
N LEU A 338 2.74 -13.74 1.59
CA LEU A 338 2.61 -12.29 1.41
C LEU A 338 3.92 -11.64 0.96
N GLY A 339 5.04 -12.03 1.57
CA GLY A 339 6.37 -11.55 1.16
C GLY A 339 6.68 -11.90 -0.30
N TRP A 340 6.38 -13.14 -0.70
CA TRP A 340 6.52 -13.55 -2.10
C TRP A 340 5.64 -12.73 -3.05
N LEU A 341 4.37 -12.51 -2.72
CA LEU A 341 3.47 -11.67 -3.53
C LEU A 341 3.96 -10.22 -3.62
N ASP A 342 4.47 -9.66 -2.53
CA ASP A 342 5.04 -8.31 -2.50
C ASP A 342 6.27 -8.20 -3.42
N ASP A 343 7.16 -9.19 -3.38
CA ASP A 343 8.35 -9.26 -4.23
C ASP A 343 7.95 -9.36 -5.71
N GLU A 344 7.04 -10.27 -6.07
CA GLU A 344 6.55 -10.41 -7.45
C GLU A 344 5.85 -9.14 -7.94
N MET A 345 4.99 -8.54 -7.12
CA MET A 345 4.35 -7.28 -7.48
C MET A 345 5.34 -6.12 -7.67
N SER A 346 6.47 -6.14 -6.93
CA SER A 346 7.54 -5.16 -7.11
C SER A 346 8.25 -5.32 -8.45
N LEU A 347 8.49 -6.57 -8.87
CA LEU A 347 9.15 -6.91 -10.14
C LEU A 347 8.26 -6.57 -11.34
N VAL A 348 6.95 -6.83 -11.22
CA VAL A 348 5.99 -6.62 -12.30
C VAL A 348 5.55 -5.14 -12.37
N LYS A 349 5.94 -4.28 -11.43
CA LYS A 349 5.60 -2.84 -11.49
C LYS A 349 6.26 -2.13 -12.68
N ASP A 350 7.44 -2.57 -13.08
CA ASP A 350 8.18 -2.03 -14.22
C ASP A 350 7.78 -2.82 -15.50
N ASP A 351 7.78 -2.18 -16.67
CA ASP A 351 7.44 -2.85 -17.93
C ASP A 351 8.45 -4.00 -18.20
N PRO A 352 8.03 -5.28 -18.28
CA PRO A 352 8.94 -6.42 -18.33
C PRO A 352 9.69 -6.44 -19.66
N TRP A 353 9.14 -5.80 -20.70
CA TRP A 353 9.72 -5.72 -22.03
C TRP A 353 10.72 -4.58 -22.19
N GLN A 354 10.75 -3.63 -21.25
CA GLN A 354 11.65 -2.47 -21.34
C GLN A 354 12.96 -2.62 -20.57
N SER A 355 13.27 -3.77 -19.94
CA SER A 355 14.49 -3.81 -19.16
C SER A 355 15.28 -5.13 -19.18
N TYR A 356 16.50 -5.02 -19.71
CA TYR A 356 17.67 -5.81 -19.28
C TYR A 356 17.91 -5.75 -17.75
N SER A 357 17.15 -4.93 -17.00
CA SER A 357 17.27 -4.69 -15.57
C SER A 357 16.59 -5.71 -14.66
N MET A 358 15.73 -6.61 -15.16
CA MET A 358 15.03 -7.57 -14.29
C MET A 358 15.98 -8.55 -13.61
N LEU A 359 16.96 -9.09 -14.34
CA LEU A 359 18.04 -9.92 -13.77
C LEU A 359 18.92 -9.11 -12.79
N ASP A 360 19.25 -7.87 -13.16
CA ASP A 360 20.07 -6.98 -12.33
C ASP A 360 19.35 -6.64 -11.01
N LYS A 361 18.05 -6.36 -11.05
CA LYS A 361 17.20 -6.15 -9.87
C LYS A 361 17.05 -7.41 -9.03
N TYR A 362 16.88 -8.58 -9.64
CA TYR A 362 16.82 -9.86 -8.92
C TYR A 362 18.12 -10.11 -8.13
N HIS A 363 19.27 -9.77 -8.72
CA HIS A 363 20.56 -9.85 -8.04
C HIS A 363 20.72 -8.78 -6.95
N THR A 364 20.27 -7.54 -7.19
CA THR A 364 20.43 -6.44 -6.24
C THR A 364 19.50 -6.56 -5.03
N LEU A 365 18.28 -7.09 -5.21
CA LEU A 365 17.29 -7.26 -4.14
C LEU A 365 17.60 -8.39 -3.16
N LYS A 366 18.39 -9.40 -3.56
CA LYS A 366 18.73 -10.56 -2.71
C LYS A 366 20.14 -10.54 -2.11
N LEU A 367 21.00 -9.62 -2.55
CA LEU A 367 22.35 -9.43 -1.99
C LEU A 367 22.42 -8.40 -0.85
N HIS A 368 21.29 -7.77 -0.54
CA HIS A 368 21.08 -6.88 0.61
C HIS A 368 19.99 -7.46 1.50
#